data_AF-A0A183ESL2-F1
#
_entry.id   AF-A0A183ESL2-F1
#
_cell.length_a   1.000
_cell.length_b   1.000
_cell.length_c   1.000
_cell.angle_alpha   90.00
_cell.angle_beta   90.00
_cell.angle_gamma   90.00
#
_symmetry.space_group_name_H-M   'P 1'
#
loop_
_entity.id
_entity.type
_entity.pdbx_description
1 polymer ?
#
loop_
_entity_poly.entity_id
_entity_poly.type
_entity_poly.pdbx_seq_one_letter_code
_entity_poly.pdbx_strand_id
1 'polypeptide(L)'
;LGTTIDVILLNGTLKVSDIIVLTGTDGVIITQIRELLMPQPLKELRVKNAYEHFQMIKGAQGIKVLAKNLDKALAGLPIFVANREDELAVLNTII
;
A
#
# COMPACT_ATOMS: atom_id res chain seq x y z
N LEU A 1 -11.81 5.96 -9.57
CA LEU A 1 -10.65 5.56 -8.75
C LEU A 1 -9.48 5.35 -9.69
N GLY A 2 -8.30 5.91 -9.38
CA GLY A 2 -7.07 5.59 -10.11
C GLY A 2 -6.61 4.15 -9.80
N THR A 3 -5.40 3.80 -10.21
CA THR A 3 -4.85 2.48 -9.91
C THR A 3 -4.70 2.27 -8.40
N THR A 4 -5.16 1.12 -7.91
CA THR A 4 -5.03 0.70 -6.51
C THR A 4 -4.34 -0.65 -6.46
N ILE A 5 -3.69 -0.95 -5.34
CA ILE A 5 -3.17 -2.29 -5.06
C ILE A 5 -3.87 -2.86 -3.84
N ASP A 6 -4.02 -4.18 -3.83
CA ASP A 6 -4.53 -4.92 -2.68
C ASP A 6 -3.34 -5.48 -1.91
N VAL A 7 -3.26 -5.13 -0.63
CA VAL A 7 -2.13 -5.44 0.25
C VAL A 7 -2.65 -6.25 1.44
N ILE A 8 -1.95 -7.33 1.76
CA ILE A 8 -2.14 -8.03 3.03
C ILE A 8 -1.14 -7.44 4.02
N LEU A 9 -1.62 -6.56 4.90
CA LEU A 9 -0.81 -6.01 5.98
C LEU A 9 -0.71 -7.07 7.07
N LEU A 10 0.44 -7.73 7.21
CA LEU A 10 0.64 -8.78 8.21
C LEU A 10 0.83 -8.18 9.60
N ASN A 11 1.86 -7.35 9.78
CA ASN A 11 2.22 -6.71 11.03
C ASN A 11 2.49 -5.21 10.80
N GLY A 12 2.40 -4.42 11.86
CA GLY A 12 2.65 -2.98 11.81
C GLY A 12 1.40 -2.16 11.54
N THR A 13 1.59 -0.97 11.00
CA THR A 13 0.53 0.03 10.81
C THR A 13 0.82 0.83 9.56
N LEU A 14 -0.22 1.10 8.77
CA LEU A 14 -0.17 2.01 7.63
C LEU A 14 -1.06 3.22 7.89
N LYS A 15 -0.60 4.39 7.47
CA LYS A 15 -1.30 5.66 7.61
C LYS A 15 -1.41 6.35 6.26
N VAL A 16 -2.47 7.13 6.12
CA VAL A 16 -2.55 8.09 5.02
C VAL A 16 -1.37 9.05 5.13
N SER A 17 -0.78 9.41 3.99
CA SER A 17 0.45 10.20 3.87
C SER A 17 1.78 9.48 4.14
N ASP A 18 1.77 8.19 4.51
CA ASP A 18 3.00 7.39 4.57
C ASP A 18 3.65 7.30 3.19
N ILE A 19 4.99 7.34 3.16
CA ILE A 19 5.77 7.06 1.96
C ILE A 19 6.01 5.56 1.89
N ILE A 20 5.51 4.94 0.83
CA ILE A 20 5.69 3.52 0.55
C ILE A 20 6.69 3.29 -0.57
N VAL A 21 7.42 2.20 -0.44
CA VAL A 21 8.39 1.72 -1.41
C VAL A 21 8.03 0.29 -1.79
N LEU A 22 7.92 0.03 -3.10
CA LEU A 22 7.60 -1.28 -3.65
C LEU A 22 8.29 -1.47 -5.01
N THR A 23 8.46 -2.72 -5.43
CA THR A 23 9.01 -3.04 -6.75
C THR A 23 7.97 -2.85 -7.85
N GLY A 24 8.34 -2.15 -8.91
CA GLY A 24 7.58 -2.08 -10.15
C GLY A 24 8.30 -2.75 -11.33
N THR A 25 7.61 -2.89 -12.45
CA THR A 25 8.18 -3.45 -13.70
C THR A 25 9.36 -2.64 -14.23
N ASP A 26 9.35 -1.32 -14.02
CA ASP A 26 10.32 -0.38 -14.57
C ASP A 26 11.34 0.08 -13.49
N GLY A 27 11.37 -0.60 -12.34
CA GLY A 27 12.19 -0.25 -11.19
C GLY A 27 11.38 0.06 -9.94
N VAL A 28 12.06 0.57 -8.91
CA VAL A 28 11.46 0.85 -7.60
C VAL A 28 10.47 2.00 -7.69
N ILE A 29 9.26 1.81 -7.13
CA ILE A 29 8.22 2.82 -7.02
C ILE A 29 8.23 3.37 -5.61
N ILE A 30 8.50 4.68 -5.49
CA ILE A 30 8.37 5.45 -4.26
C ILE A 30 7.17 6.36 -4.42
N THR A 31 6.15 6.20 -3.57
CA THR A 31 4.94 7.01 -3.65
C THR A 31 4.33 7.24 -2.26
N GLN A 32 3.53 8.29 -2.14
CA GLN A 32 2.76 8.58 -0.94
C GLN A 32 1.36 7.97 -0.99
N ILE A 33 0.91 7.37 0.11
CA ILE A 33 -0.46 6.86 0.28
C ILE A 33 -1.44 8.03 0.32
N ARG A 34 -2.45 7.99 -0.55
CA ARG A 34 -3.54 8.97 -0.62
C ARG A 34 -4.74 8.53 0.19
N GLU A 35 -5.14 7.28 0.04
CA GLU A 35 -6.27 6.70 0.76
C GLU A 35 -5.99 5.25 1.13
N LEU A 36 -6.50 4.87 2.29
CA LEU A 36 -6.55 3.49 2.75
C LEU A 36 -8.01 3.06 2.80
N LEU A 37 -8.30 1.96 2.12
CA LEU A 37 -9.64 1.46 1.92
C LEU A 37 -9.75 0.04 2.47
N MET A 38 -10.86 -0.28 3.10
CA MET A 38 -11.18 -1.65 3.52
C MET A 38 -12.60 -2.03 3.10
N PRO A 39 -12.86 -3.32 2.84
CA PRO A 39 -14.21 -3.79 2.65
C PRO A 39 -14.96 -3.72 3.98
N GLN A 40 -16.27 -3.58 3.94
CA GLN A 40 -17.09 -3.71 5.15
C GLN A 40 -16.83 -5.06 5.82
N PRO A 41 -16.97 -5.14 7.16
CA PRO A 41 -16.83 -6.38 7.89
C PRO A 41 -17.66 -7.51 7.26
N LEU A 42 -17.10 -8.72 7.23
CA LEU A 42 -17.72 -9.92 6.65
C LEU A 42 -17.93 -9.87 5.12
N LYS A 43 -17.31 -8.92 4.42
CA LYS A 43 -17.30 -8.87 2.96
C LYS A 43 -15.91 -9.07 2.38
N GLU A 44 -15.85 -9.75 1.25
CA GLU A 44 -14.61 -10.07 0.57
C GLU A 44 -14.09 -8.89 -0.28
N LEU A 45 -12.77 -8.64 -0.23
CA LEU A 45 -12.10 -7.55 -0.94
C LEU A 45 -12.30 -7.59 -2.46
N ARG A 46 -12.44 -8.80 -3.02
CA ARG A 46 -12.57 -9.07 -4.46
C ARG A 46 -13.94 -8.67 -5.02
N VAL A 47 -14.95 -8.52 -4.16
CA VAL A 47 -16.32 -8.14 -4.54
C VAL A 47 -16.45 -6.62 -4.52
N LYS A 48 -16.92 -6.02 -5.61
CA LYS A 48 -17.15 -4.56 -5.71
C LYS A 48 -18.24 -4.12 -4.73
N ASN A 49 -17.83 -3.77 -3.52
CA ASN A 49 -18.67 -3.24 -2.45
C ASN A 49 -18.27 -1.78 -2.16
N ALA A 50 -19.10 -1.09 -1.37
CA ALA A 50 -18.70 0.18 -0.78
C ALA A 50 -17.45 -0.04 0.10
N TYR A 51 -16.40 0.76 -0.13
CA TYR A 51 -15.20 0.76 0.68
C TYR A 51 -15.33 1.78 1.81
N GLU A 52 -14.81 1.43 2.97
CA GLU A 52 -14.67 2.35 4.09
C GLU A 52 -13.27 2.98 4.05
N HIS A 53 -13.20 4.28 4.29
CA HIS A 53 -11.96 5.04 4.27
C HIS A 53 -11.36 5.14 5.68
N PHE A 54 -10.07 4.85 5.80
CA PHE A 54 -9.35 4.88 7.07
C PHE A 54 -8.18 5.86 7.00
N GLN A 55 -7.93 6.57 8.12
CA GLN A 55 -6.72 7.38 8.29
C GLN A 55 -5.51 6.54 8.69
N MET A 56 -5.76 5.44 9.41
CA MET A 56 -4.74 4.53 9.93
C MET A 56 -5.33 3.12 10.02
N ILE A 57 -4.57 2.12 9.60
CA ILE A 57 -4.94 0.71 9.70
C ILE A 57 -3.82 -0.07 10.39
N LYS A 58 -4.17 -0.82 11.44
CA LYS A 58 -3.28 -1.78 12.10
C LYS A 58 -3.48 -3.18 11.51
N GLY A 59 -2.39 -3.91 11.32
CA GLY A 59 -2.42 -5.31 10.88
C GLY A 59 -2.93 -6.27 11.98
N ALA A 60 -3.38 -7.49 11.65
CA ALA A 60 -3.34 -8.10 10.32
C ALA A 60 -4.63 -7.87 9.52
N GLN A 61 -4.58 -7.17 8.36
CA GLN A 61 -5.77 -6.84 7.56
C GLN A 61 -5.50 -6.81 6.04
N GLY A 62 -6.50 -7.20 5.26
CA GLY A 62 -6.51 -7.00 3.80
C GLY A 62 -7.03 -5.60 3.47
N ILE A 63 -6.16 -4.78 2.89
CA ILE A 63 -6.43 -3.37 2.61
C ILE A 63 -6.27 -3.09 1.12
N LYS A 64 -7.00 -2.09 0.64
CA LYS A 64 -6.80 -1.51 -0.68
C LYS A 64 -6.11 -0.15 -0.51
N VAL A 65 -4.97 0.03 -1.19
CA VAL A 65 -4.14 1.23 -1.10
C VAL A 65 -4.28 2.02 -2.40
N LEU A 66 -4.57 3.31 -2.27
CA LEU A 66 -4.57 4.25 -3.39
C LEU A 66 -3.33 5.16 -3.30
N ALA A 67 -2.51 5.15 -4.34
CA ALA A 67 -1.34 6.02 -4.48
C ALA A 67 -1.11 6.36 -5.97
N LYS A 68 -0.08 7.17 -6.27
CA LYS A 68 0.32 7.44 -7.66
C LYS A 68 1.17 6.30 -8.20
N ASN A 69 1.16 6.12 -9.53
CA ASN A 69 2.08 5.24 -10.27
C ASN A 69 2.07 3.76 -9.84
N LEU A 70 0.93 3.27 -9.34
CA LEU A 70 0.77 1.87 -8.92
C LEU A 70 0.43 0.91 -10.06
N ASP A 71 0.26 1.41 -11.30
CA ASP A 71 -0.02 0.61 -12.51
C ASP A 71 1.10 -0.35 -12.90
N LYS A 72 2.32 -0.06 -12.45
CA LYS A 72 3.50 -0.89 -12.69
C LYS A 72 3.89 -1.74 -11.50
N ALA A 73 3.11 -1.74 -10.42
CA ALA A 73 3.41 -2.50 -9.20
C ALA A 73 3.41 -4.01 -9.48
N LEU A 74 4.45 -4.72 -9.02
CA LEU A 74 4.55 -6.16 -9.15
C LEU A 74 3.84 -6.87 -7.99
N ALA A 75 2.92 -7.77 -8.33
CA ALA A 75 2.17 -8.55 -7.35
C ALA A 75 3.06 -9.60 -6.65
N GLY A 76 2.78 -9.86 -5.37
CA GLY A 76 3.48 -10.87 -4.57
C GLY A 76 4.77 -10.38 -3.90
N LEU A 77 5.20 -9.15 -4.20
CA LEU A 77 6.38 -8.55 -3.59
C LEU A 77 6.03 -7.72 -2.35
N PRO A 78 6.98 -7.56 -1.40
CA PRO A 78 6.74 -6.80 -0.18
C PRO A 78 6.58 -5.31 -0.45
N ILE A 79 5.86 -4.65 0.46
CA ILE A 79 5.71 -3.20 0.54
C ILE A 79 6.37 -2.72 1.84
N PHE A 80 7.15 -1.65 1.74
CA PHE A 80 7.84 -1.05 2.88
C PHE A 80 7.36 0.37 3.10
N VAL A 81 7.41 0.81 4.35
CA VAL A 81 7.15 2.20 4.73
C VAL A 81 8.50 2.85 5.04
N ALA A 82 8.80 3.96 4.37
CA ALA A 82 9.95 4.79 4.69
C ALA A 82 9.53 5.84 5.71
N ASN A 83 10.05 5.76 6.94
CA ASN A 83 9.73 6.73 8.00
C ASN A 83 10.65 7.95 7.93
N ARG A 84 11.82 7.78 7.33
CA ARG A 84 12.86 8.80 7.20
C ARG A 84 13.41 8.81 5.79
N GLU A 85 13.95 9.94 5.38
CA GLU A 85 14.44 10.13 4.01
C GLU A 85 15.70 9.30 3.72
N ASP A 86 16.54 9.07 4.74
CA ASP A 86 17.73 8.20 4.64
C ASP A 86 17.38 6.73 4.40
N GLU A 87 16.19 6.29 4.84
CA GLU A 87 15.71 4.93 4.60
C GLU A 87 15.38 4.67 3.13
N LEU A 88 15.05 5.71 2.35
CA LEU A 88 14.73 5.55 0.93
C LEU A 88 15.92 4.98 0.14
N ALA A 89 17.14 5.44 0.44
CA ALA A 89 18.35 4.94 -0.23
C ALA A 89 18.61 3.46 0.09
N VAL A 90 18.37 3.06 1.33
CA VAL A 90 18.55 1.68 1.80
C VAL A 90 17.48 0.78 1.18
N LEU A 91 16.22 1.19 1.23
CA LEU A 91 15.10 0.43 0.66
C LEU A 91 15.24 0.26 -0.85
N ASN A 92 15.70 1.28 -1.57
CA ASN A 92 15.97 1.18 -3.01
C ASN A 92 17.12 0.20 -3.36
N THR A 93 17.97 -0.17 -2.40
CA THR A 93 19.05 -1.16 -2.62
C THR A 93 18.59 -2.59 -2.35
N ILE A 94 17.61 -2.77 -1.46
CA ILE A 94 17.13 -4.08 -1.01
C ILE A 94 16.00 -4.61 -1.90
N ILE A 95 15.27 -3.71 -2.57
CA ILE A 95 14.09 -3.97 -3.40
C ILE A 95 14.46 -4.02 -4.87
#